data_AF-A0A1X0NYP3-F1
#
_entry.id   AF-A0A1X0NYP3-F1
#
_cell.length_a   1.000
_cell.length_b   1.000
_cell.length_c   1.000
_cell.angle_alpha   90.00
_cell.angle_beta   90.00
_cell.angle_gamma   90.00
#
_symmetry.space_group_name_H-M   'P 1'
#
loop_
_entity.id
_entity.type
_entity.pdbx_description
1 polymer ?
#
loop_
_entity_poly.entity_id
_entity_poly.type
_entity_poly.pdbx_seq_one_letter_code
_entity_poly.pdbx_strand_id
1 'polypeptide(L)'
;MRKIRNSYETTHSQIGKPLYITPLLLLLLLFLCCASVCVAQKYGGVQSTGVVRELPRKGQSGVQAYTVATQENGGWELIRIEAFTRDLEDTSKYCTKAGQEVIDFNGNKAKCKEAEVLNDERHREYIKNIIPAAIKLHRDRLRVQPHKGKIIVPKFEDEVFCGKFTVPKEHRT
;
A
#
# COMPACT_ATOMS: atom_id res chain seq x y z
N MET A 1 -69.08 31.01 -10.17
CA MET A 1 -69.87 31.99 -10.94
C MET A 1 -68.95 33.10 -11.42
N ARG A 2 -69.15 33.54 -12.67
CA ARG A 2 -68.64 34.77 -13.33
C ARG A 2 -67.13 34.89 -13.59
N LYS A 3 -66.79 34.37 -14.77
CA LYS A 3 -65.86 34.94 -15.75
C LYS A 3 -66.12 36.44 -15.94
N ILE A 4 -65.09 37.28 -15.87
CA ILE A 4 -65.05 38.55 -16.61
C ILE A 4 -63.71 38.61 -17.34
N ARG A 5 -63.83 38.46 -18.66
CA ARG A 5 -62.87 38.85 -19.69
C ARG A 5 -63.26 40.27 -20.08
N ASN A 6 -62.29 41.17 -20.18
CA ASN A 6 -62.32 42.35 -21.05
C ASN A 6 -60.84 42.61 -21.41
N SER A 7 -60.44 42.47 -22.69
CA SER A 7 -60.41 43.55 -23.71
C SER A 7 -59.60 44.72 -23.17
N TYR A 8 -58.52 45.22 -23.74
CA TYR A 8 -58.13 45.63 -25.10
C TYR A 8 -56.63 46.00 -24.92
N GLU A 9 -55.68 45.89 -25.83
CA GLU A 9 -55.58 46.57 -27.11
C GLU A 9 -54.29 46.08 -27.79
N THR A 10 -54.42 45.65 -29.03
CA THR A 10 -53.31 45.45 -29.96
C THR A 10 -52.78 46.82 -30.40
N THR A 11 -51.53 47.12 -30.10
CA THR A 11 -50.74 48.06 -30.91
C THR A 11 -49.51 47.32 -31.45
N HIS A 12 -49.72 46.73 -32.63
CA HIS A 12 -48.63 46.31 -33.50
C HIS A 12 -47.91 47.58 -34.00
N SER A 13 -46.91 48.04 -33.27
CA SER A 13 -45.91 48.93 -33.84
C SER A 13 -44.88 48.07 -34.57
N GLN A 14 -45.19 47.78 -35.85
CA GLN A 14 -44.25 47.26 -36.83
C GLN A 14 -43.18 48.33 -37.10
N ILE A 15 -42.23 48.48 -36.17
CA ILE A 15 -40.97 49.15 -36.46
C ILE A 15 -40.15 48.13 -37.24
N GLY A 16 -40.15 48.27 -38.57
CA GLY A 16 -39.38 47.44 -39.47
C GLY A 16 -37.93 47.42 -39.00
N LYS A 17 -37.51 46.30 -38.40
CA LYS A 17 -36.12 46.10 -38.03
C LYS A 17 -35.34 46.00 -39.34
N PRO A 18 -34.36 46.88 -39.58
CA PRO A 18 -33.55 46.80 -40.77
C PRO A 18 -32.98 45.39 -40.92
N LEU A 19 -33.05 44.82 -42.14
CA LEU A 19 -32.59 43.46 -42.43
C LEU A 19 -31.10 43.22 -42.11
N TYR A 20 -30.34 44.26 -41.77
CA TYR A 20 -28.95 44.16 -41.32
C TYR A 20 -28.81 44.00 -39.79
N ILE A 21 -29.85 44.29 -38.99
CA ILE A 21 -29.77 44.19 -37.53
C ILE A 21 -29.72 42.73 -37.08
N THR A 22 -30.47 41.85 -37.75
CA THR A 22 -30.47 40.42 -37.41
C THR A 22 -29.12 39.73 -37.69
N PRO A 23 -28.45 39.89 -38.85
CA PRO A 23 -27.12 39.31 -39.04
C PRO A 23 -26.07 39.99 -38.15
N LEU A 24 -26.17 41.31 -37.91
CA LEU A 24 -25.25 42.02 -37.02
C LEU A 24 -25.34 41.54 -35.57
N LEU A 25 -26.57 41.32 -35.07
CA LEU A 25 -26.81 40.76 -33.73
C LEU A 25 -26.31 39.31 -33.63
N LEU A 26 -26.50 38.50 -34.68
CA LEU A 26 -26.01 37.13 -34.74
C LEU A 26 -24.48 37.08 -34.75
N LEU A 27 -23.84 38.00 -35.49
CA LEU A 27 -22.38 38.16 -35.53
C LEU A 27 -21.85 38.57 -34.15
N LEU A 28 -22.49 39.54 -33.49
CA LEU A 28 -22.14 39.99 -32.14
C LEU A 28 -22.27 38.86 -31.11
N LEU A 29 -23.34 38.06 -31.18
CA LEU A 29 -23.54 36.87 -30.34
C LEU A 29 -22.47 35.81 -30.58
N LEU A 30 -22.06 35.57 -31.83
CA LEU A 30 -20.95 34.67 -32.16
C LEU A 30 -19.62 35.19 -31.58
N PHE A 31 -19.31 36.48 -31.72
CA PHE A 31 -18.11 37.08 -31.11
C PHE A 31 -18.11 37.00 -29.57
N LEU A 32 -19.26 37.25 -28.92
CA LEU A 32 -19.46 37.08 -27.48
C LEU A 32 -19.32 35.61 -27.04
N CYS A 33 -19.80 34.66 -27.84
CA CYS A 33 -19.65 33.22 -27.60
C CYS A 33 -18.18 32.77 -27.73
N CYS A 34 -17.46 33.28 -28.74
CA CYS A 34 -16.04 32.98 -28.93
C CYS A 34 -15.16 33.58 -27.83
N ALA A 35 -15.49 34.77 -27.32
CA ALA A 35 -14.75 35.39 -26.21
C ALA A 35 -15.03 34.74 -24.84
N SER A 36 -16.20 34.12 -24.64
CA SER A 36 -16.58 33.45 -23.40
C SER A 36 -16.16 31.97 -23.34
N VAL A 37 -15.91 31.31 -24.47
CA VAL A 37 -15.40 29.92 -24.52
C VAL A 37 -13.88 29.83 -24.40
N CYS A 38 -13.14 30.95 -24.42
CA CYS A 38 -11.71 30.99 -24.13
C CYS A 38 -11.37 31.40 -22.69
N VAL A 39 -12.20 31.06 -21.71
CA VAL A 39 -11.72 31.00 -20.32
C VAL A 39 -10.89 29.72 -20.21
N ALA A 40 -9.61 29.84 -20.59
CA ALA A 40 -8.59 28.89 -20.17
C ALA A 40 -8.73 28.71 -18.67
N GLN A 41 -9.01 27.47 -18.27
CA GLN A 41 -9.20 27.05 -16.91
C GLN A 41 -7.92 27.33 -16.10
N LYS A 42 -7.80 28.56 -15.59
CA LYS A 42 -6.80 28.96 -14.61
C LYS A 42 -7.35 28.69 -13.20
N TYR A 43 -7.81 27.47 -12.98
CA TYR A 43 -8.11 26.95 -11.66
C TYR A 43 -7.58 25.53 -11.60
N GLY A 44 -6.45 25.38 -10.89
CA GLY A 44 -5.93 24.09 -10.48
C GLY A 44 -5.54 23.18 -11.64
N GLY A 45 -4.53 23.58 -12.42
CA GLY A 45 -3.71 22.59 -13.08
C GLY A 45 -3.11 21.69 -12.01
N VAL A 46 -3.77 20.59 -11.68
CA VAL A 46 -3.08 19.40 -11.20
C VAL A 46 -2.12 19.12 -12.34
N GLN A 47 -0.87 19.57 -12.20
CA GLN A 47 0.21 18.99 -12.96
C GLN A 47 0.14 17.51 -12.60
N SER A 48 -0.51 16.73 -13.46
CA SER A 48 -0.29 15.30 -13.48
C SER A 48 1.11 15.18 -14.03
N THR A 49 2.09 15.42 -13.15
CA THR A 49 3.45 14.95 -13.36
C THR A 49 3.26 13.45 -13.53
N GLY A 50 3.35 13.00 -14.79
CA GLY A 50 3.36 11.58 -15.10
C GLY A 50 4.56 11.00 -14.37
N VAL A 51 4.33 10.39 -13.21
CA VAL A 51 5.39 9.70 -12.49
C VAL A 51 5.59 8.39 -13.23
N VAL A 52 6.63 8.35 -14.08
CA VAL A 52 7.14 7.08 -14.60
C VAL A 52 7.78 6.36 -13.42
N ARG A 53 7.01 5.43 -12.85
CA ARG A 53 7.47 4.59 -11.74
C ARG A 53 8.26 3.43 -12.32
N GLU A 54 9.57 3.43 -12.16
CA GLU A 54 10.36 2.25 -12.51
C GLU A 54 9.87 1.06 -11.67
N LEU A 55 9.53 -0.03 -12.35
CA LEU A 55 9.23 -1.29 -11.67
C LEU A 55 10.55 -1.85 -11.13
N PRO A 56 10.62 -2.21 -9.85
CA PRO A 56 11.83 -2.82 -9.31
C PRO A 56 12.16 -4.07 -10.11
N ARG A 57 13.38 -4.11 -10.68
CA ARG A 57 13.87 -5.30 -11.37
C ARG A 57 14.02 -6.44 -10.38
N LYS A 58 14.03 -7.70 -10.86
CA LYS A 58 14.22 -8.88 -10.01
C LYS A 58 15.47 -8.69 -9.13
N GLY A 59 15.28 -8.71 -7.81
CA GLY A 59 16.34 -8.51 -6.81
C GLY A 59 16.49 -7.07 -6.27
N GLN A 60 15.94 -6.05 -6.96
CA GLN A 60 15.97 -4.67 -6.49
C GLN A 60 14.87 -4.38 -5.46
N SER A 61 15.16 -3.45 -4.55
CA SER A 61 14.19 -3.01 -3.54
C SER A 61 13.09 -2.16 -4.18
N GLY A 62 11.83 -2.49 -3.92
CA GLY A 62 10.66 -1.74 -4.38
C GLY A 62 10.42 -0.42 -3.63
N VAL A 63 11.26 -0.08 -2.66
CA VAL A 63 11.10 1.07 -1.78
C VAL A 63 10.96 2.38 -2.54
N GLN A 64 11.76 2.60 -3.59
CA GLN A 64 11.72 3.81 -4.44
C GLN A 64 10.36 4.03 -5.09
N ALA A 65 9.63 2.94 -5.35
CA ALA A 65 8.35 3.01 -6.00
C ALA A 65 7.33 3.68 -5.04
N TYR A 66 7.34 3.40 -3.74
CA TYR A 66 6.28 3.81 -2.80
C TYR A 66 6.53 5.18 -2.13
N THR A 67 7.68 5.81 -2.37
CA THR A 67 8.08 7.06 -1.71
C THR A 67 7.35 8.31 -2.25
N VAL A 68 6.69 8.23 -3.41
CA VAL A 68 6.16 9.40 -4.12
C VAL A 68 4.85 9.95 -3.51
N ALA A 69 4.15 9.19 -2.66
CA ALA A 69 2.83 9.60 -2.18
C ALA A 69 2.81 10.43 -0.88
N THR A 70 3.95 10.69 -0.22
CA THR A 70 3.88 11.06 1.21
C THR A 70 4.94 12.08 1.65
N GLN A 71 4.74 13.35 1.32
CA GLN A 71 5.45 14.45 2.00
C GLN A 71 4.87 14.75 3.41
N GLU A 72 3.75 14.13 3.80
CA GLU A 72 3.08 14.36 5.11
C GLU A 72 2.84 13.07 5.93
N ASN A 73 3.79 12.13 5.95
CA ASN A 73 3.56 10.88 6.67
C ASN A 73 3.87 10.99 8.17
N GLY A 74 2.83 11.25 8.96
CA GLY A 74 2.80 11.21 10.43
C GLY A 74 3.31 9.90 11.04
N GLY A 75 4.63 9.72 11.06
CA GLY A 75 5.35 8.66 11.77
C GLY A 75 5.37 7.28 11.11
N TRP A 76 5.01 7.15 9.82
CA TRP A 76 5.03 5.85 9.11
C TRP A 76 6.38 5.59 8.42
N GLU A 77 7.11 4.58 8.88
CA GLU A 77 8.42 4.18 8.38
C GLU A 77 8.41 2.74 7.86
N LEU A 78 9.44 2.31 7.12
CA LEU A 78 9.57 0.90 6.74
C LEU A 78 9.72 0.01 7.97
N ILE A 79 9.11 -1.16 7.92
CA ILE A 79 9.18 -2.14 9.02
C ILE A 79 10.63 -2.57 9.29
N ARG A 80 10.95 -2.77 10.57
CA ARG A 80 12.19 -3.37 11.03
C ARG A 80 11.88 -4.77 11.55
N ILE A 81 12.54 -5.77 10.99
CA ILE A 81 12.35 -7.18 11.34
C ILE A 81 13.73 -7.78 11.58
N GLU A 82 13.91 -8.38 12.75
CA GLU A 82 15.07 -9.19 13.11
C GLU A 82 14.61 -10.63 13.35
N ALA A 83 15.37 -11.60 12.87
CA ALA A 83 15.08 -13.01 13.07
C ALA A 83 16.14 -13.66 13.96
N PHE A 84 15.68 -14.45 14.93
CA PHE A 84 16.54 -15.19 15.85
C PHE A 84 16.34 -16.67 15.63
N THR A 85 17.42 -17.38 15.32
CA THR A 85 17.40 -18.76 14.86
C THR A 85 18.06 -19.71 15.86
N ARG A 86 17.93 -19.44 17.17
CA ARG A 86 18.59 -20.23 18.23
C ARG A 86 18.23 -21.71 18.16
N ASP A 87 16.99 -22.04 17.84
CA ASP A 87 16.57 -23.44 17.69
C ASP A 87 17.23 -24.13 16.49
N LEU A 88 17.75 -23.39 15.50
CA LEU A 88 18.54 -23.97 14.40
C LEU A 88 20.02 -24.19 14.77
N GLU A 89 20.47 -23.69 15.92
CA GLU A 89 21.81 -23.94 16.47
C GLU A 89 21.82 -25.18 17.40
N ASP A 90 20.64 -25.62 17.86
CA ASP A 90 20.46 -26.76 18.76
C ASP A 90 19.94 -27.99 18.00
N THR A 91 20.81 -28.97 17.79
CA THR A 91 20.47 -30.23 17.10
C THR A 91 19.37 -31.06 17.77
N SER A 92 19.00 -30.79 19.03
CA SER A 92 17.87 -31.43 19.70
C SER A 92 16.51 -30.87 19.27
N LYS A 93 16.50 -29.70 18.62
CA LYS A 93 15.29 -28.96 18.21
C LYS A 93 14.84 -29.26 16.79
N TYR A 94 15.62 -30.00 16.01
CA TYR A 94 15.29 -30.34 14.62
C TYR A 94 15.81 -31.71 14.22
N CYS A 95 15.27 -32.25 13.13
CA CYS A 95 15.66 -33.54 12.60
C CYS A 95 17.04 -33.48 11.94
N THR A 96 18.00 -34.25 12.46
CA THR A 96 19.35 -34.37 11.87
C THR A 96 19.52 -35.65 11.06
N LYS A 97 18.69 -36.68 11.33
CA LYS A 97 18.73 -37.99 10.68
C LYS A 97 17.33 -38.57 10.58
N ALA A 98 17.06 -39.33 9.52
CA ALA A 98 15.81 -40.05 9.41
C ALA A 98 15.70 -41.15 10.47
N GLY A 99 14.50 -41.35 10.98
CA GLY A 99 14.20 -42.28 12.05
C GLY A 99 14.57 -41.81 13.46
N GLN A 100 15.27 -40.67 13.61
CA GLN A 100 15.47 -40.01 14.90
C GLN A 100 14.11 -39.63 15.51
N GLU A 101 13.96 -39.77 16.83
CA GLU A 101 12.83 -39.19 17.55
C GLU A 101 13.20 -37.78 18.04
N VAL A 102 12.31 -36.82 17.77
CA VAL A 102 12.39 -35.45 18.27
C VAL A 102 11.07 -35.08 18.94
N ILE A 103 11.08 -34.07 19.81
CA ILE A 103 9.84 -33.53 20.38
C ILE A 103 9.29 -32.48 19.41
N ASP A 104 8.07 -32.69 18.92
CA ASP A 104 7.38 -31.73 18.06
C ASP A 104 6.89 -30.51 18.85
N PHE A 105 6.34 -29.51 18.15
CA PHE A 105 5.80 -28.30 18.79
C PHE A 105 4.58 -28.57 19.69
N ASN A 106 3.94 -29.74 19.56
CA ASN A 106 2.83 -30.16 20.43
C ASN A 106 3.34 -30.91 21.70
N GLY A 107 4.65 -31.12 21.83
CA GLY A 107 5.24 -31.87 22.94
C GLY A 107 5.23 -33.39 22.73
N ASN A 108 4.85 -33.87 21.54
CA ASN A 108 4.80 -35.29 21.24
C ASN A 108 6.13 -35.78 20.67
N LYS A 109 6.45 -37.05 20.90
CA LYS A 109 7.55 -37.72 20.19
C LYS A 109 7.15 -37.92 18.73
N ALA A 110 7.91 -37.33 17.82
CA ALA A 110 7.75 -37.46 16.38
C ALA A 110 8.98 -38.13 15.78
N LYS A 111 8.76 -39.10 14.89
CA LYS A 111 9.84 -39.77 14.15
C LYS A 111 10.15 -38.99 12.88
N CYS A 112 11.39 -38.55 12.74
CA CYS A 112 11.87 -37.79 11.58
C CYS A 112 11.80 -38.62 10.29
N LYS A 113 11.17 -38.05 9.26
CA LYS A 113 11.21 -38.56 7.89
C LYS A 113 12.43 -38.01 7.15
N GLU A 114 12.83 -38.67 6.07
CA GLU A 114 13.93 -38.21 5.20
C GLU A 114 13.74 -36.76 4.73
N ALA A 115 12.52 -36.38 4.36
CA ALA A 115 12.21 -35.02 3.92
C ALA A 115 12.33 -33.95 5.03
N GLU A 116 12.25 -34.36 6.29
CA GLU A 116 12.30 -33.49 7.47
C GLU A 116 13.73 -33.26 7.95
N VAL A 117 14.69 -34.06 7.47
CA VAL A 117 16.11 -33.90 7.82
C VAL A 117 16.63 -32.56 7.31
N LEU A 118 17.09 -31.73 8.24
CA LEU A 118 17.77 -30.48 7.99
C LEU A 118 19.28 -30.76 7.86
N ASN A 119 19.70 -31.09 6.64
CA ASN A 119 21.12 -31.25 6.34
C ASN A 119 21.85 -29.88 6.30
N ASP A 120 23.18 -29.92 6.30
CA ASP A 120 24.01 -28.70 6.33
C ASP A 120 23.76 -27.75 5.15
N GLU A 121 23.41 -28.28 3.97
CA GLU A 121 23.10 -27.46 2.81
C GLU A 121 21.80 -26.68 3.02
N ARG A 122 20.72 -27.37 3.40
CA ARG A 122 19.43 -26.75 3.71
C ARG A 122 19.53 -25.80 4.90
N HIS A 123 20.30 -26.16 5.93
CA HIS A 123 20.56 -25.29 7.08
C HIS A 123 21.18 -23.97 6.63
N ARG A 124 22.28 -24.04 5.86
CA ARG A 124 22.93 -22.85 5.30
C ARG A 124 21.99 -22.05 4.41
N GLU A 125 21.16 -22.71 3.61
CA GLU A 125 20.18 -22.06 2.74
C GLU A 125 19.14 -21.27 3.54
N TYR A 126 18.60 -21.85 4.63
CA TYR A 126 17.66 -21.15 5.51
C TYR A 126 18.29 -19.89 6.13
N ILE A 127 19.49 -20.03 6.70
CA ILE A 127 20.16 -18.95 7.43
C ILE A 127 20.64 -17.84 6.49
N LYS A 128 21.27 -18.20 5.37
CA LYS A 128 21.95 -17.22 4.49
C LYS A 128 21.02 -16.61 3.45
N ASN A 129 20.00 -17.35 2.99
CA ASN A 129 19.24 -16.97 1.82
C ASN A 129 17.74 -16.84 2.11
N ILE A 130 17.06 -17.91 2.56
CA ILE A 130 15.59 -17.93 2.66
C ILE A 130 15.08 -16.93 3.69
N ILE A 131 15.59 -16.96 4.93
CA ILE A 131 15.13 -16.07 6.00
C ILE A 131 15.44 -14.60 5.63
N PRO A 132 16.67 -14.23 5.22
CA PRO A 132 16.97 -12.86 4.80
C PRO A 132 16.13 -12.38 3.61
N ALA A 133 15.89 -13.24 2.60
CA ALA A 133 15.07 -12.89 1.45
C ALA A 133 13.62 -12.63 1.85
N ALA A 134 13.03 -13.48 2.70
CA ALA A 134 11.67 -13.28 3.22
C ALA A 134 11.56 -11.97 4.00
N ILE A 135 12.52 -11.69 4.89
CA ILE A 135 12.59 -10.42 5.63
C ILE A 135 12.64 -9.24 4.67
N LYS A 136 13.52 -9.29 3.65
CA LYS A 136 13.64 -8.21 2.65
C LYS A 136 12.34 -7.96 1.90
N LEU A 137 11.62 -9.03 1.50
CA LEU A 137 10.33 -8.89 0.82
C LEU A 137 9.29 -8.12 1.65
N HIS A 138 9.31 -8.27 2.98
CA HIS A 138 8.44 -7.53 3.89
C HIS A 138 8.96 -6.12 4.19
N ARG A 139 10.26 -5.95 4.47
CA ARG A 139 10.89 -4.65 4.76
C ARG A 139 10.77 -3.67 3.59
N ASP A 140 10.80 -4.16 2.36
CA ASP A 140 10.71 -3.33 1.15
C ASP A 140 9.27 -2.85 0.84
N ARG A 141 8.24 -3.39 1.51
CA ARG A 141 6.82 -3.16 1.16
C ARG A 141 5.96 -2.65 2.31
N LEU A 142 6.23 -3.06 3.54
CA LEU A 142 5.39 -2.74 4.68
C LEU A 142 5.90 -1.48 5.38
N ARG A 143 5.00 -0.50 5.54
CA ARG A 143 5.22 0.65 6.42
C ARG A 143 4.43 0.46 7.70
N VAL A 144 5.01 0.86 8.82
CA VAL A 144 4.42 0.78 10.16
C VAL A 144 4.68 2.07 10.91
N GLN A 145 3.88 2.37 11.93
CA GLN A 145 4.29 3.32 12.96
C GLN A 145 5.24 2.60 13.92
N PRO A 146 6.53 2.97 13.98
CA PRO A 146 7.48 2.18 14.75
C PRO A 146 7.21 2.26 16.25
N HIS A 147 7.37 1.13 16.93
CA HIS A 147 7.41 1.11 18.39
C HIS A 147 8.60 1.95 18.89
N LYS A 148 8.35 2.75 19.94
CA LYS A 148 9.37 3.55 20.61
C LYS A 148 9.87 2.80 21.84
N GLY A 149 11.16 2.48 21.88
CA GLY A 149 11.79 1.78 23.00
C GLY A 149 12.13 0.33 22.69
N LYS A 150 12.49 -0.42 23.74
CA LYS A 150 12.86 -1.84 23.64
C LYS A 150 11.62 -2.71 23.57
N ILE A 151 11.67 -3.72 22.71
CA ILE A 151 10.67 -4.79 22.70
C ILE A 151 11.18 -5.89 23.65
N ILE A 152 10.49 -6.06 24.78
CA ILE A 152 10.80 -7.11 25.76
C ILE A 152 9.89 -8.30 25.47
N VAL A 153 10.50 -9.46 25.26
CA VAL A 153 9.77 -10.72 25.06
C VAL A 153 9.40 -11.27 26.45
N PRO A 154 8.12 -11.53 26.75
CA PRO A 154 7.73 -12.07 28.04
C PRO A 154 8.20 -13.52 28.20
N LYS A 155 8.08 -14.05 29.43
CA LYS A 155 8.15 -15.50 29.63
C LYS A 155 6.87 -16.12 29.08
N PHE A 156 7.00 -17.15 28.26
CA PHE A 156 5.87 -17.97 27.82
C PHE A 156 5.83 -19.25 28.65
N GLU A 157 4.64 -19.76 28.91
CA GLU A 157 4.46 -21.08 29.52
C GLU A 157 4.90 -22.17 28.55
N ASP A 158 5.46 -23.26 29.06
CA ASP A 158 5.99 -24.34 28.21
C ASP A 158 4.87 -25.09 27.47
N GLU A 159 3.63 -25.00 27.94
CA GLU A 159 2.45 -25.64 27.35
C GLU A 159 1.92 -24.89 26.11
N VAL A 160 2.25 -23.60 25.95
CA VAL A 160 1.84 -22.81 24.79
C VAL A 160 2.89 -22.87 23.67
N PHE A 161 2.45 -22.75 22.41
CA PHE A 161 3.34 -22.78 21.24
C PHE A 161 4.51 -21.80 21.33
N CYS A 162 4.28 -20.60 21.87
CA CYS A 162 5.32 -19.59 22.04
C CYS A 162 6.45 -20.02 22.99
N GLY A 163 6.16 -20.89 23.98
CA GLY A 163 7.14 -21.41 24.93
C GLY A 163 8.08 -22.46 24.33
N LYS A 164 7.76 -23.01 23.15
CA LYS A 164 8.59 -24.02 22.50
C LYS A 164 9.86 -23.44 21.86
N PHE A 165 9.86 -22.15 21.56
CA PHE A 165 10.97 -21.44 20.95
C PHE A 165 12.01 -20.97 21.96
N THR A 166 13.28 -21.13 21.62
CA THR A 166 14.37 -20.64 22.46
C THR A 166 14.51 -19.12 22.34
N VAL A 167 14.13 -18.40 23.39
CA VAL A 167 14.30 -16.94 23.49
C VAL A 167 15.60 -16.61 24.24
N PRO A 168 16.56 -15.91 23.61
CA PRO A 168 17.77 -15.43 24.29
C PRO A 168 17.46 -14.62 25.55
N LYS A 169 18.30 -14.75 26.58
CA LYS A 169 18.09 -14.07 27.88
C LYS A 169 18.09 -12.55 27.70
N GLU A 170 18.88 -12.05 26.76
CA GLU A 170 19.04 -10.63 26.46
C GLU A 170 17.74 -10.00 25.92
N HIS A 171 16.80 -10.80 25.41
CA HIS A 171 15.50 -10.30 24.94
C HIS A 171 14.44 -10.20 26.04
N ARG A 172 14.77 -10.65 27.25
CA ARG A 172 13.86 -10.60 28.41
C ARG A 172 14.04 -9.30 29.24
N THR A 173 14.96 -8.40 28.86
CA THR A 173 15.37 -7.20 29.64
C THR A 173 15.70 -5.97 28.79
#